data_AF-A0A831RIP1-F1
#
_entry.id   AF-A0A831RIP1-F1
#
_cell.length_a   1.000
_cell.length_b   1.000
_cell.length_c   1.000
_cell.angle_alpha   90.00
_cell.angle_beta   90.00
_cell.angle_gamma   90.00
#
_symmetry.space_group_name_H-M   'P 1'
#
loop_
_entity.id
_entity.type
_entity.pdbx_description
1 polymer ?
#
loop_
_entity_poly.entity_id
_entity_poly.type
_entity_poly.pdbx_seq_one_letter_code
_entity_poly.pdbx_strand_id
1 'polypeptide(L)'
;MRRTKTKSSLLFCLLLTGSLGLAGSAAAGDAAAGKAIYDGKGACASCHGLKGAGDGAAAAALNPKPASFASGSFRFDTDGDGKTGTDADLVNVIRHGGAKYGGNPAMPPRADLSDDEVASLIAYIRSLKK
;
A
#
# COMPACT_ATOMS: atom_id res chain seq x y z
N MET A 1 -10.80 62.71 44.25
CA MET A 1 -10.17 61.62 43.47
C MET A 1 -10.14 60.35 44.30
N ARG A 2 -10.58 59.21 43.71
CA ARG A 2 -10.48 57.78 44.14
C ARG A 2 -11.27 57.38 45.40
N ARG A 3 -11.97 56.24 45.46
CA ARG A 3 -12.41 55.19 44.52
C ARG A 3 -13.56 54.45 45.23
N THR A 4 -14.68 54.22 44.55
CA THR A 4 -15.81 53.43 45.05
C THR A 4 -15.60 51.91 44.85
N LYS A 5 -16.32 51.14 45.68
CA LYS A 5 -16.65 49.70 45.66
C LYS A 5 -16.73 49.08 44.24
N THR A 6 -16.62 47.77 43.98
CA THR A 6 -17.37 46.65 44.57
C THR A 6 -16.85 45.31 44.02
N LYS A 7 -17.16 44.25 44.77
CA LYS A 7 -17.06 42.80 44.53
C LYS A 7 -17.61 42.36 43.16
N SER A 8 -17.14 41.22 42.61
CA SER A 8 -17.99 40.07 42.25
C SER A 8 -17.24 39.05 41.37
N SER A 9 -17.43 37.77 41.73
CA SER A 9 -17.23 36.53 40.98
C SER A 9 -17.14 36.65 39.46
N LEU A 10 -16.14 36.00 38.87
CA LEU A 10 -16.25 35.45 37.53
C LEU A 10 -15.77 34.00 37.49
N LEU A 11 -16.78 33.14 37.32
CA LEU A 11 -16.86 31.92 36.53
C LEU A 11 -15.59 31.10 36.30
N PHE A 12 -15.62 29.92 36.91
CA PHE A 12 -14.89 28.71 36.56
C PHE A 12 -15.17 28.36 35.08
N CYS A 13 -14.23 28.65 34.18
CA CYS A 13 -14.34 28.30 32.77
C CYS A 13 -13.93 26.84 32.59
N LEU A 14 -14.93 25.97 32.55
CA LEU A 14 -14.84 24.55 32.18
C LEU A 14 -14.43 24.47 30.70
N LEU A 15 -13.13 24.49 30.41
CA LEU A 15 -12.62 24.21 29.07
C LEU A 15 -12.64 22.69 28.84
N LEU A 16 -13.67 22.26 28.11
CA LEU A 16 -13.80 20.94 27.51
C LEU A 16 -12.49 20.55 26.81
N THR A 17 -11.80 19.56 27.36
CA THR A 17 -10.77 18.79 26.65
C THR A 17 -11.47 17.93 25.61
N GLY A 18 -11.78 18.52 24.45
CA GLY A 18 -12.19 17.77 23.27
C GLY A 18 -10.99 17.08 22.65
N SER A 19 -10.71 15.85 23.05
CA SER A 19 -9.75 14.98 22.37
C SER A 19 -10.35 14.60 21.03
N LEU A 20 -10.02 15.36 19.98
CA LEU A 20 -10.30 14.98 18.60
C LEU A 20 -9.46 13.74 18.29
N GLY A 21 -10.05 12.57 18.47
CA GLY A 21 -9.44 11.30 18.10
C GLY A 21 -9.14 11.33 16.60
N LEU A 22 -7.86 11.31 16.25
CA LEU A 22 -7.41 10.96 14.91
C LEU A 22 -7.79 9.49 14.70
N ALA A 23 -9.01 9.26 14.22
CA ALA A 23 -9.34 8.01 13.56
C ALA A 23 -8.44 7.93 12.33
N GLY A 24 -7.40 7.12 12.42
CA GLY A 24 -6.57 6.77 11.28
C GLY A 24 -7.43 6.02 10.27
N SER A 25 -7.99 6.74 9.30
CA SER A 25 -8.37 6.12 8.05
C SER A 25 -7.09 5.54 7.47
N ALA A 26 -7.07 4.22 7.24
CA ALA A 26 -6.06 3.64 6.36
C ALA A 26 -6.11 4.43 5.05
N ALA A 27 -5.11 5.27 4.82
CA ALA A 27 -5.09 6.11 3.64
C ALA A 27 -5.08 5.18 2.43
N ALA A 28 -6.00 5.39 1.50
CA ALA A 28 -5.91 4.74 0.20
C ALA A 28 -4.52 5.05 -0.38
N GLY A 29 -3.80 4.02 -0.83
CA GLY A 29 -2.41 4.17 -1.27
C GLY A 29 -2.24 5.22 -2.37
N ASP A 30 -1.08 5.88 -2.39
CA ASP A 30 -0.75 6.88 -3.41
C ASP A 30 -0.04 6.21 -4.61
N ALA A 31 -0.65 6.26 -5.78
CA ALA A 31 -0.11 5.58 -6.96
C ALA A 31 1.23 6.17 -7.44
N ALA A 32 1.51 7.45 -7.20
CA ALA A 32 2.78 8.07 -7.57
C ALA A 32 3.93 7.58 -6.67
N ALA A 33 3.70 7.55 -5.35
CA ALA A 33 4.61 6.93 -4.38
C ALA A 33 4.80 5.44 -4.68
N GLY A 34 3.71 4.73 -5.01
CA GLY A 34 3.75 3.34 -5.45
C GLY A 34 4.65 3.13 -6.65
N LYS A 35 4.56 4.00 -7.67
CA LYS A 35 5.45 3.95 -8.83
C LYS A 35 6.92 4.15 -8.45
N ALA A 36 7.21 5.11 -7.57
CA ALA A 36 8.57 5.35 -7.11
C ALA A 36 9.15 4.12 -6.38
N ILE A 37 8.35 3.42 -5.58
CA ILE A 37 8.76 2.17 -4.92
C ILE A 37 8.95 1.06 -5.96
N TYR A 38 8.03 0.93 -6.90
CA TYR A 38 8.04 -0.09 -7.94
C TYR A 38 9.32 -0.04 -8.81
N ASP A 39 9.70 1.17 -9.21
CA ASP A 39 10.90 1.43 -10.03
C ASP A 39 12.19 1.44 -9.19
N GLY A 40 12.09 1.86 -7.93
CA GLY A 40 13.23 2.05 -7.04
C GLY A 40 13.44 0.86 -6.10
N LYS A 41 13.27 1.11 -4.80
CA LYS A 41 13.65 0.15 -3.74
C LYS A 41 12.92 -1.20 -3.81
N GLY A 42 11.72 -1.24 -4.39
CA GLY A 42 10.97 -2.48 -4.62
C GLY A 42 11.55 -3.33 -5.76
N ALA A 43 12.33 -2.73 -6.66
CA ALA A 43 12.95 -3.35 -7.82
C ALA A 43 11.98 -4.17 -8.70
N CYS A 44 10.68 -3.86 -8.64
CA CYS A 44 9.62 -4.65 -9.25
C CYS A 44 9.71 -4.59 -10.78
N ALA A 45 10.07 -3.42 -11.32
CA ALA A 45 10.21 -3.18 -12.75
C ALA A 45 11.27 -4.05 -13.44
N SER A 46 12.28 -4.52 -12.70
CA SER A 46 13.36 -5.36 -13.26
C SER A 46 12.85 -6.69 -13.82
N CYS A 47 11.76 -7.23 -13.23
CA CYS A 47 11.10 -8.46 -13.64
C CYS A 47 9.73 -8.17 -14.28
N HIS A 48 8.91 -7.32 -13.66
CA HIS A 48 7.55 -7.07 -14.14
C HIS A 48 7.46 -6.01 -15.26
N GLY A 49 8.56 -5.31 -15.56
CA GLY A 49 8.64 -4.27 -16.59
C GLY A 49 8.07 -2.92 -16.15
N LEU A 50 8.52 -1.81 -16.75
CA LEU A 50 8.10 -0.44 -16.38
C LEU A 50 6.59 -0.18 -16.53
N LYS A 51 5.90 -1.01 -17.31
CA LYS A 51 4.45 -0.93 -17.54
C LYS A 51 3.70 -2.12 -16.96
N GLY A 52 4.36 -2.95 -16.16
CA GLY A 52 3.76 -4.15 -15.57
C GLY A 52 3.37 -5.22 -16.58
N ALA A 53 4.02 -5.29 -17.76
CA ALA A 53 3.67 -6.26 -18.80
C ALA A 53 4.33 -7.64 -18.62
N GLY A 54 5.15 -7.82 -17.57
CA GLY A 54 5.89 -9.06 -17.34
C GLY A 54 7.10 -9.22 -18.27
N ASP A 55 7.62 -8.10 -18.78
CA ASP A 55 8.65 -7.99 -19.81
C ASP A 55 9.91 -7.25 -19.33
N GLY A 56 10.12 -7.20 -18.01
CA GLY A 56 11.35 -6.66 -17.44
C GLY A 56 12.59 -7.42 -17.92
N ALA A 57 13.77 -6.79 -17.87
CA ALA A 57 15.02 -7.39 -18.38
C ALA A 57 15.31 -8.79 -17.82
N ALA A 58 14.94 -9.05 -16.56
CA ALA A 58 15.10 -10.36 -15.94
C ALA A 58 14.04 -11.39 -16.37
N ALA A 59 12.88 -10.97 -16.87
CA ALA A 59 11.75 -11.85 -17.18
C ALA A 59 12.07 -12.94 -18.20
N ALA A 60 12.99 -12.68 -19.14
CA ALA A 60 13.38 -13.64 -20.17
C ALA A 60 14.02 -14.92 -19.57
N ALA A 61 14.65 -14.81 -18.41
CA ALA A 61 15.32 -15.92 -17.73
C ALA A 61 14.43 -16.63 -16.68
N LEU A 62 13.18 -16.18 -16.50
CA LEU A 62 12.29 -16.66 -15.44
C LEU A 62 11.25 -17.67 -15.97
N ASN A 63 11.13 -18.80 -15.29
CA ASN A 63 10.05 -19.77 -15.49
C ASN A 63 9.40 -20.16 -14.15
N PRO A 64 8.10 -19.88 -13.94
CA PRO A 64 7.20 -19.17 -14.84
C PRO A 64 7.57 -17.68 -15.00
N LYS A 65 7.24 -17.09 -16.15
CA LYS A 65 7.43 -15.65 -16.36
C LYS A 65 6.52 -14.82 -15.44
N PRO A 66 6.92 -13.60 -15.05
CA PRO A 66 6.04 -12.67 -14.34
C PRO A 66 4.74 -12.44 -15.13
N ALA A 67 3.60 -12.41 -14.44
CA ALA A 67 2.31 -12.12 -15.06
C ALA A 67 2.22 -10.64 -15.48
N SER A 68 1.47 -10.37 -16.54
CA SER A 68 1.10 -9.01 -16.92
C SER A 68 0.00 -8.49 -15.99
N PHE A 69 0.26 -7.35 -15.35
CA PHE A 69 -0.72 -6.59 -14.59
C PHE A 69 -1.69 -5.85 -15.51
N ALA A 70 -1.25 -5.47 -16.72
CA ALA A 70 -2.07 -4.77 -17.70
C ALA A 70 -3.25 -5.60 -18.19
N SER A 71 -3.10 -6.92 -18.33
CA SER A 71 -4.19 -7.84 -18.66
C SER A 71 -5.05 -8.23 -17.44
N GLY A 72 -4.69 -7.74 -16.25
CA GLY A 72 -5.35 -8.08 -14.99
C GLY A 72 -5.32 -9.57 -14.64
N SER A 73 -4.40 -10.34 -15.21
CA SER A 73 -4.31 -11.79 -15.09
C SER A 73 -3.69 -12.23 -13.75
N PHE A 74 -4.29 -11.79 -12.66
CA PHE A 74 -3.96 -12.22 -11.31
C PHE A 74 -4.54 -13.62 -11.06
N ARG A 75 -3.68 -14.54 -10.62
CA ARG A 75 -3.95 -15.98 -10.61
C ARG A 75 -3.85 -16.63 -9.23
N PHE A 76 -3.50 -15.86 -8.21
CA PHE A 76 -3.38 -16.34 -6.85
C PHE A 76 -4.59 -15.87 -6.05
N ASP A 77 -5.26 -16.83 -5.43
CA ASP A 77 -6.17 -16.67 -4.31
C ASP A 77 -5.37 -17.15 -3.08
N THR A 78 -4.92 -16.19 -2.28
CA THR A 78 -3.95 -16.41 -1.21
C THR A 78 -4.59 -16.51 0.16
N ASP A 79 -5.83 -16.02 0.31
CA ASP A 79 -6.60 -16.04 1.54
C ASP A 79 -7.75 -17.07 1.51
N GLY A 80 -8.01 -17.69 0.35
CA GLY A 80 -8.97 -18.76 0.16
C GLY A 80 -10.41 -18.26 0.04
N ASP A 81 -10.62 -16.99 -0.33
CA ASP A 81 -11.96 -16.39 -0.45
C ASP A 81 -12.68 -16.76 -1.77
N GLY A 82 -12.01 -17.49 -2.65
CA GLY A 82 -12.52 -17.92 -3.96
C GLY A 82 -12.38 -16.86 -5.07
N LYS A 83 -11.66 -15.76 -4.82
CA LYS A 83 -11.40 -14.69 -5.78
C LYS A 83 -9.91 -14.52 -5.94
N THR A 84 -9.44 -14.40 -7.17
CA THR A 84 -8.01 -14.19 -7.43
C THR A 84 -7.69 -12.71 -7.64
N GLY A 85 -6.56 -12.29 -7.08
CA GLY A 85 -6.04 -10.95 -7.28
C GLY A 85 -6.85 -9.86 -6.63
N THR A 86 -7.44 -10.14 -5.46
CA THR A 86 -7.93 -9.12 -4.53
C THR A 86 -6.76 -8.28 -3.99
N ASP A 87 -7.02 -7.17 -3.32
CA ASP A 87 -5.93 -6.40 -2.71
C ASP A 87 -5.25 -7.20 -1.59
N ALA A 88 -6.00 -8.03 -0.86
CA ALA A 88 -5.45 -8.97 0.12
C ALA A 88 -4.46 -9.96 -0.55
N ASP A 89 -4.80 -10.46 -1.74
CA ASP A 89 -3.89 -11.31 -2.50
C ASP A 89 -2.60 -10.61 -2.89
N LEU A 90 -2.71 -9.37 -3.34
CA LEU A 90 -1.54 -8.59 -3.73
C LEU A 90 -0.66 -8.30 -2.50
N VAL A 91 -1.24 -7.95 -1.36
CA VAL A 91 -0.49 -7.79 -0.10
C VAL A 91 0.27 -9.07 0.21
N ASN A 92 -0.40 -10.21 0.20
CA ASN A 92 0.17 -11.51 0.53
C ASN A 92 1.31 -11.92 -0.41
N VAL A 93 1.11 -11.77 -1.73
CA VAL A 93 2.15 -12.06 -2.73
C VAL A 93 3.35 -11.12 -2.58
N ILE A 94 3.13 -9.82 -2.36
CA ILE A 94 4.22 -8.85 -2.16
C ILE A 94 5.00 -9.18 -0.89
N ARG A 95 4.32 -9.51 0.21
CA ARG A 95 4.95 -9.78 1.50
C ARG A 95 5.73 -11.09 1.53
N HIS A 96 5.23 -12.11 0.84
CA HIS A 96 5.76 -13.47 0.98
C HIS A 96 6.45 -14.01 -0.28
N GLY A 97 6.42 -13.27 -1.38
CA GLY A 97 7.02 -13.66 -2.64
C GLY A 97 6.18 -14.70 -3.40
N GLY A 98 6.64 -15.02 -4.62
CA GLY A 98 5.90 -15.89 -5.54
C GLY A 98 5.87 -17.36 -5.11
N ALA A 99 6.97 -17.87 -4.55
CA ALA A 99 7.12 -19.29 -4.22
C ALA A 99 6.01 -19.83 -3.30
N LYS A 100 5.59 -19.04 -2.31
CA LYS A 100 4.58 -19.45 -1.31
C LYS A 100 3.23 -19.83 -1.95
N TYR A 101 2.91 -19.24 -3.10
CA TYR A 101 1.64 -19.40 -3.79
C TYR A 101 1.76 -20.17 -5.11
N GLY A 102 2.88 -20.87 -5.33
CA GLY A 102 3.15 -21.61 -6.57
C GLY A 102 3.59 -20.73 -7.75
N GLY A 103 3.96 -19.48 -7.50
CA GLY A 103 4.60 -18.59 -8.47
C GLY A 103 6.11 -18.81 -8.60
N ASN A 104 6.77 -17.92 -9.33
CA ASN A 104 8.22 -18.01 -9.53
C ASN A 104 8.98 -17.74 -8.21
N PRO A 105 9.90 -18.62 -7.76
CA PRO A 105 10.70 -18.39 -6.55
C PRO A 105 11.64 -17.19 -6.61
N ALA A 106 11.96 -16.71 -7.81
CA ALA A 106 12.76 -15.51 -8.00
C ALA A 106 12.00 -14.21 -7.69
N MET A 107 10.69 -14.26 -7.42
CA MET A 107 9.96 -13.13 -6.85
C MET A 107 10.15 -13.13 -5.33
N PRO A 108 11.03 -12.28 -4.77
CA PRO A 108 11.37 -12.32 -3.35
C PRO A 108 10.24 -11.74 -2.48
N PRO A 109 10.16 -12.13 -1.20
CA PRO A 109 9.32 -11.43 -0.23
C PRO A 109 9.81 -9.99 -0.02
N ARG A 110 8.87 -9.05 0.11
CA ARG A 110 9.11 -7.63 0.42
C ARG A 110 8.62 -7.31 1.84
N ALA A 111 9.17 -8.02 2.82
CA ALA A 111 8.89 -7.80 4.24
C ALA A 111 9.51 -6.50 4.78
N ASP A 112 10.41 -5.89 4.02
CA ASP A 112 11.09 -4.62 4.32
C ASP A 112 10.27 -3.37 3.99
N LEU A 113 9.17 -3.51 3.25
CA LEU A 113 8.26 -2.39 2.95
C LEU A 113 7.27 -2.18 4.09
N SER A 114 6.90 -0.94 4.40
CA SER A 114 5.80 -0.67 5.35
C SER A 114 4.43 -1.00 4.75
N ASP A 115 3.38 -1.00 5.56
CA ASP A 115 2.02 -1.24 5.06
C ASP A 115 1.52 -0.13 4.14
N ASP A 116 1.83 1.13 4.44
CA ASP A 116 1.53 2.27 3.56
C ASP A 116 2.24 2.18 2.20
N GLU A 117 3.46 1.65 2.20
CA GLU A 117 4.25 1.44 0.99
C GLU A 117 3.66 0.32 0.13
N VAL A 118 3.18 -0.75 0.74
CA VAL A 118 2.47 -1.81 0.02
C VAL A 118 1.12 -1.34 -0.49
N ALA A 119 0.36 -0.58 0.31
CA ALA A 119 -0.88 0.02 -0.15
C ALA A 119 -0.65 0.92 -1.38
N SER A 120 0.40 1.74 -1.35
CA SER A 120 0.79 2.61 -2.47
C SER A 120 1.25 1.80 -3.70
N LEU A 121 2.04 0.74 -3.52
CA LEU A 121 2.40 -0.20 -4.60
C LEU A 121 1.17 -0.83 -5.25
N ILE A 122 0.20 -1.27 -4.44
CA ILE A 122 -1.04 -1.86 -4.94
C ILE A 122 -1.83 -0.83 -5.74
N ALA A 123 -1.97 0.41 -5.23
CA ALA A 123 -2.60 1.49 -5.97
C ALA A 123 -1.96 1.71 -7.34
N TYR A 124 -0.62 1.69 -7.41
CA TYR A 124 0.10 1.76 -8.68
C TYR A 124 -0.17 0.54 -9.59
N ILE A 125 -0.07 -0.69 -9.07
CA ILE A 125 -0.33 -1.92 -9.84
C ILE A 125 -1.75 -1.91 -10.42
N ARG A 126 -2.74 -1.47 -9.65
CA ARG A 126 -4.13 -1.34 -10.11
C ARG A 126 -4.27 -0.30 -11.22
N SER A 127 -3.51 0.80 -11.16
CA SER A 127 -3.51 1.83 -12.21
C SER A 127 -2.94 1.36 -13.55
N LEU A 128 -2.22 0.23 -13.59
CA LEU A 128 -1.65 -0.33 -14.81
C LEU A 128 -2.64 -1.14 -15.65
N LYS A 129 -3.81 -1.52 -15.10
CA LYS A 129 -4.87 -2.12 -15.89
C LYS A 129 -5.38 -1.12 -16.93
N LYS A 130 -5.61 -1.60 -18.15
CA LYS A 130 -6.24 -0.83 -19.23
C LYS A 130 -7.59 -1.41 -19.58
#